data_AF-A0A934AX12-F1
#
_entry.id   AF-A0A934AX12-F1
#
_cell.length_a   1.000
_cell.length_b   1.000
_cell.length_c   1.000
_cell.angle_alpha   90.00
_cell.angle_beta   90.00
_cell.angle_gamma   90.00
#
_symmetry.space_group_name_H-M   'P 1'
#
loop_
_entity.id
_entity.type
_entity.pdbx_description
1 polymer ?
#
loop_
_entity_poly.entity_id
_entity_poly.type
_entity_poly.pdbx_seq_one_letter_code
_entity_poly.pdbx_strand_id
1 'polypeptide(L)'
;MKKIMLLLLASVILVSCGGKKEVKQITQESRTATEAFGVAETIKNAFVKKDLATIQKNATEAGVKDIMAGRPVFDSVDISFTPRWVEIEGDQMLVNISWKSTWLLSGRKTDERGMAVFVMEGSPLKVTRILRANPFIFQE
;
A
#
# COMPACT_ATOMS: atom_id res chain seq x y z
N MET A 1 -14.50 50.97 -37.01
CA MET A 1 -14.53 50.98 -35.52
C MET A 1 -15.12 49.70 -34.90
N LYS A 2 -16.26 49.15 -35.39
CA LYS A 2 -16.83 47.86 -34.90
C LYS A 2 -15.88 46.65 -34.96
N LYS A 3 -15.02 46.54 -35.98
CA LYS A 3 -14.09 45.41 -36.15
C LYS A 3 -12.91 45.42 -35.17
N ILE A 4 -12.50 46.60 -34.69
CA ILE A 4 -11.39 46.75 -33.72
C ILE A 4 -11.88 46.39 -32.31
N MET A 5 -13.14 46.76 -31.99
CA MET A 5 -13.78 46.42 -30.73
C MET A 5 -14.00 44.90 -30.56
N LEU A 6 -14.25 44.18 -31.66
CA LEU A 6 -14.40 42.72 -31.64
C LEU A 6 -13.06 41.99 -31.41
N LEU A 7 -11.96 42.55 -31.89
CA LEU A 7 -10.61 41.99 -31.72
C LEU A 7 -10.10 42.16 -30.27
N LEU A 8 -10.45 43.28 -29.62
CA LEU A 8 -10.12 43.52 -28.21
C LEU A 8 -10.94 42.64 -27.24
N LEU A 9 -12.16 42.26 -27.62
CA LEU A 9 -12.98 41.38 -26.78
C LEU A 9 -12.50 39.92 -26.85
N ALA A 10 -11.94 39.50 -28.00
CA ALA A 10 -11.39 38.16 -28.18
C ALA A 10 -10.06 37.93 -27.44
N SER A 11 -9.25 38.97 -27.23
CA SER A 11 -7.95 38.85 -26.53
C SER A 11 -8.08 38.73 -25.01
N VAL A 12 -9.17 39.23 -24.41
CA VAL A 12 -9.40 39.15 -22.95
C VAL A 12 -9.80 37.73 -22.51
N ILE A 13 -10.42 36.93 -23.40
CA ILE A 13 -10.90 35.58 -23.07
C ILE A 13 -9.74 34.56 -23.02
N LEU A 14 -8.64 34.81 -23.72
CA LEU A 14 -7.50 33.88 -23.80
C LEU A 14 -6.59 33.90 -22.56
N VAL A 15 -6.70 34.91 -21.69
CA VAL A 15 -5.88 35.00 -20.46
C VAL A 15 -6.51 34.19 -19.29
N SER A 16 -7.75 33.72 -19.44
CA SER A 16 -8.45 32.96 -18.39
C SER A 16 -8.13 31.45 -18.37
N CYS A 17 -7.36 30.92 -19.32
CA CYS A 17 -7.01 29.49 -19.42
C CYS A 17 -5.57 29.17 -18.96
N GLY A 18 -4.92 30.11 -18.26
CA GLY A 18 -3.56 29.94 -17.70
C GLY A 18 -3.53 29.63 -16.20
N GLY A 19 -4.66 29.22 -15.60
CA GLY A 19 -4.73 28.81 -14.21
C GLY A 19 -3.78 27.64 -13.99
N LYS A 20 -2.65 27.91 -13.33
CA LYS A 20 -1.70 26.90 -12.85
C LYS A 20 -2.51 25.77 -12.23
N LYS A 21 -2.43 24.58 -12.83
CA LYS A 21 -3.01 23.35 -12.30
C LYS A 21 -2.60 23.27 -10.84
N GLU A 22 -3.51 23.58 -9.91
CA GLU A 22 -3.25 23.47 -8.48
C GLU A 22 -3.01 21.98 -8.22
N VAL A 23 -1.74 21.59 -8.20
CA VAL A 23 -1.32 20.28 -7.74
C VAL A 23 -1.72 20.26 -6.27
N LYS A 24 -2.79 19.52 -5.93
CA LYS A 24 -3.27 19.35 -4.56
C LYS A 24 -2.05 19.07 -3.68
N GLN A 25 -1.75 19.97 -2.75
CA GLN A 25 -0.66 19.76 -1.81
C GLN A 25 -0.94 18.47 -1.05
N ILE A 26 -0.03 17.50 -1.15
CA ILE A 26 -0.13 16.22 -0.45
C ILE A 26 -0.12 16.53 1.04
N THR A 27 -1.23 16.25 1.73
CA THR A 27 -1.36 16.44 3.18
C THR A 27 -0.39 15.52 3.92
N GLN A 28 -0.05 15.87 5.16
CA GLN A 28 0.82 15.02 5.98
C GLN A 28 0.22 13.61 6.15
N GLU A 29 -1.10 13.51 6.37
CA GLU A 29 -1.83 12.25 6.43
C GLU A 29 -1.68 11.42 5.16
N SER A 30 -1.75 12.06 3.98
CA SER A 30 -1.58 11.38 2.70
C SER A 30 -0.16 10.83 2.52
N ARG A 31 0.85 11.54 3.03
CA ARG A 31 2.25 11.04 3.04
C ARG A 31 2.39 9.84 3.96
N THR A 32 1.87 9.94 5.19
CA THR A 32 1.96 8.87 6.18
C THR A 32 1.22 7.62 5.70
N ALA A 33 0.03 7.76 5.09
CA ALA A 33 -0.67 6.63 4.50
C ALA A 33 0.11 6.00 3.34
N THR A 34 0.73 6.82 2.47
CA THR A 34 1.55 6.33 1.35
C THR A 34 2.77 5.55 1.85
N GLU A 35 3.45 6.06 2.88
CA GLU A 35 4.57 5.38 3.53
C GLU A 35 4.14 4.04 4.12
N ALA A 36 3.03 4.01 4.87
CA ALA A 36 2.51 2.82 5.51
C ALA A 36 2.14 1.73 4.48
N PHE A 37 1.45 2.09 3.39
CA PHE A 37 1.20 1.15 2.29
C PHE A 37 2.50 0.69 1.62
N GLY A 38 3.50 1.57 1.49
CA GLY A 38 4.81 1.24 0.95
C GLY A 38 5.57 0.20 1.79
N VAL A 39 5.47 0.28 3.12
CA VAL A 39 6.03 -0.72 4.04
C VAL A 39 5.35 -2.08 3.83
N ALA A 40 4.02 -2.13 3.78
CA ALA A 40 3.29 -3.38 3.53
C ALA A 40 3.67 -4.02 2.19
N GLU A 41 3.78 -3.23 1.13
CA GLU A 41 4.19 -3.68 -0.20
C GLU A 41 5.64 -4.21 -0.20
N THR A 42 6.54 -3.56 0.55
CA THR A 42 7.92 -4.01 0.74
C THR A 42 7.97 -5.37 1.42
N ILE A 43 7.20 -5.56 2.50
CA ILE A 43 7.10 -6.85 3.20
C ILE A 43 6.56 -7.94 2.27
N LYS A 44 5.48 -7.67 1.52
CA LYS A 44 4.91 -8.62 0.56
C LYS A 44 5.94 -9.08 -0.46
N ASN A 45 6.64 -8.13 -1.07
CA ASN A 45 7.64 -8.43 -2.09
C ASN A 45 8.83 -9.20 -1.51
N ALA A 46 9.25 -8.90 -0.29
CA ALA A 46 10.28 -9.64 0.41
C ALA A 46 9.84 -11.08 0.73
N PHE A 47 8.60 -11.28 1.19
CA PHE A 47 8.03 -12.59 1.45
C PHE A 47 8.00 -13.48 0.20
N VAL A 48 7.44 -12.96 -0.90
CA VAL A 48 7.38 -13.68 -2.19
C VAL A 48 8.78 -14.05 -2.69
N LYS A 49 9.76 -13.14 -2.54
CA LYS A 49 11.16 -13.36 -2.92
C LYS A 49 11.98 -14.15 -1.90
N LYS A 50 11.37 -14.57 -0.79
CA LYS A 50 12.04 -15.26 0.33
C LYS A 50 13.21 -14.46 0.94
N ASP A 51 13.18 -13.13 0.86
CA ASP A 51 14.17 -12.19 1.39
C ASP A 51 13.92 -11.86 2.87
N LEU A 52 14.49 -12.68 3.75
CA LEU A 52 14.33 -12.52 5.20
C LEU A 52 14.96 -11.23 5.75
N ALA A 53 16.06 -10.76 5.15
CA ALA A 53 16.76 -9.58 5.64
C ALA A 53 15.88 -8.32 5.49
N THR A 54 15.18 -8.20 4.36
CA THR A 54 14.23 -7.10 4.14
C THR A 54 13.03 -7.19 5.08
N ILE A 55 12.53 -8.39 5.38
CA ILE A 55 11.45 -8.58 6.36
C ILE A 55 11.90 -8.12 7.75
N GLN A 56 13.08 -8.56 8.21
CA GLN A 56 13.62 -8.19 9.52
C GLN A 56 13.91 -6.68 9.65
N LYS A 57 14.26 -6.01 8.56
CA LYS A 57 14.48 -4.56 8.55
C LYS A 57 13.18 -3.76 8.73
N ASN A 58 12.05 -4.27 8.21
CA ASN A 58 10.78 -3.55 8.12
C ASN A 58 9.69 -4.10 9.06
N ALA A 59 10.02 -5.05 9.93
CA ALA A 59 9.12 -5.61 10.93
C ALA A 59 9.82 -5.71 12.29
N THR A 60 9.04 -5.70 13.37
CA THR A 60 9.52 -6.08 14.70
C THR A 60 9.63 -7.61 14.81
N GLU A 61 10.22 -8.14 15.88
CA GLU A 61 10.31 -9.58 16.08
C GLU A 61 8.93 -10.26 16.07
N ALA A 62 7.91 -9.61 16.64
CA ALA A 62 6.53 -10.09 16.61
C ALA A 62 5.98 -10.09 15.17
N GLY A 63 6.21 -9.03 14.41
CA GLY A 63 5.77 -8.93 13.02
C GLY A 63 6.46 -9.96 12.13
N VAL A 64 7.76 -10.21 12.33
CA VAL A 64 8.49 -11.26 11.62
C VAL A 64 7.83 -12.62 11.87
N LYS A 65 7.43 -12.94 13.11
CA LYS A 65 6.74 -14.20 13.41
C LYS A 65 5.42 -14.32 12.65
N ASP A 66 4.59 -13.27 12.65
CA ASP A 66 3.31 -13.25 11.94
C ASP A 66 3.49 -13.41 10.42
N ILE A 67 4.49 -12.74 9.84
CA ILE A 67 4.79 -12.79 8.40
C ILE A 67 5.32 -14.17 8.01
N MET A 68 6.16 -14.77 8.85
CA MET A 68 6.86 -16.01 8.53
C MET A 68 6.07 -17.28 8.89
N ALA A 69 4.90 -17.16 9.52
CA ALA A 69 4.09 -18.28 9.99
C ALA A 69 3.73 -19.28 8.88
N GLY A 70 3.45 -18.83 7.66
CA GLY A 70 3.11 -19.69 6.51
C GLY A 70 4.29 -20.11 5.63
N ARG A 71 5.53 -19.72 5.96
CA ARG A 71 6.71 -19.96 5.11
C ARG A 71 7.00 -21.44 4.78
N PRO A 72 6.76 -22.44 5.65
CA PRO A 72 7.19 -23.81 5.37
C PRO A 72 6.31 -24.58 4.36
N VAL A 73 5.24 -23.99 3.82
CA VAL A 73 4.15 -24.76 3.18
C VAL A 73 3.90 -24.44 1.68
N PHE A 74 4.87 -23.87 0.95
CA PHE A 74 4.63 -23.55 -0.48
C PHE A 74 5.87 -23.58 -1.39
N ASP A 75 5.66 -23.91 -2.67
CA ASP A 75 6.68 -23.84 -3.72
C ASP A 75 6.88 -22.37 -4.13
N SER A 76 5.78 -21.74 -4.55
CA SER A 76 5.68 -20.32 -4.90
C SER A 76 4.32 -19.74 -4.51
N VAL A 77 4.28 -18.42 -4.40
CA VAL A 77 3.06 -17.67 -4.13
C VAL A 77 3.12 -16.35 -4.89
N ASP A 78 2.02 -15.98 -5.52
CA ASP A 78 1.78 -14.61 -5.96
C ASP A 78 0.79 -13.94 -5.01
N ILE A 79 1.07 -12.70 -4.63
CA ILE A 79 0.24 -11.92 -3.70
C ILE A 79 0.08 -10.52 -4.27
N SER A 80 -1.16 -10.06 -4.33
CA SER A 80 -1.54 -8.71 -4.76
C SER A 80 -2.27 -7.98 -3.64
N PHE A 81 -1.81 -6.78 -3.31
CA PHE A 81 -2.42 -5.90 -2.32
C PHE A 81 -3.24 -4.79 -2.99
N THR A 82 -4.39 -4.49 -2.41
CA THR A 82 -5.23 -3.35 -2.75
C THR A 82 -5.39 -2.48 -1.49
N PRO A 83 -4.68 -1.34 -1.42
CA PRO A 83 -4.82 -0.37 -0.33
C PRO A 83 -6.27 0.02 -0.12
N ARG A 84 -6.72 0.09 1.14
CA ARG A 84 -8.09 0.50 1.48
C ARG A 84 -8.10 1.82 2.24
N TRP A 85 -7.62 1.81 3.48
CA TRP A 85 -7.49 3.02 4.30
C TRP A 85 -6.47 2.77 5.41
N VAL A 86 -6.12 3.84 6.11
CA VAL A 86 -5.22 3.85 7.25
C VAL A 86 -5.93 4.54 8.40
N GLU A 87 -5.95 3.92 9.58
CA GLU A 87 -6.40 4.55 10.82
C GLU A 87 -5.16 4.84 11.67
N ILE A 88 -5.17 5.97 12.38
CA ILE A 88 -4.11 6.38 13.29
C ILE A 88 -4.70 6.34 14.69
N GLU A 89 -4.21 5.43 15.53
CA GLU A 89 -4.65 5.25 16.90
C GLU A 89 -3.45 5.44 17.83
N GLY A 90 -3.32 6.64 18.41
CA GLY A 90 -2.17 6.99 19.22
C GLY A 90 -0.86 6.96 18.39
N ASP A 91 0.06 6.08 18.76
CA ASP A 91 1.34 5.84 18.08
C ASP A 91 1.29 4.69 17.06
N GLN A 92 0.13 4.05 16.91
CA GLN A 92 -0.07 2.94 15.99
C GLN A 92 -0.81 3.37 14.73
N MET A 93 -0.43 2.73 13.63
CA MET A 93 -1.10 2.82 12.36
C MET A 93 -1.74 1.49 12.00
N LEU A 94 -3.04 1.49 11.76
CA LEU A 94 -3.80 0.33 11.31
C LEU A 94 -4.01 0.42 9.80
N VAL A 95 -3.19 -0.31 9.06
CA VAL A 95 -3.18 -0.26 7.60
C VAL A 95 -4.07 -1.39 7.07
N ASN A 96 -5.26 -0.99 6.61
CA ASN A 96 -6.27 -1.92 6.11
C ASN A 96 -6.01 -2.21 4.62
N ILE A 97 -5.79 -3.48 4.29
CA ILE A 97 -5.42 -3.93 2.94
C ILE A 97 -6.28 -5.13 2.55
N SER A 98 -6.94 -5.03 1.39
CA SER A 98 -7.51 -6.22 0.74
C SER A 98 -6.42 -6.93 -0.03
N TRP A 99 -6.45 -8.25 -0.03
CA TRP A 99 -5.45 -9.03 -0.72
C TRP A 99 -6.08 -10.18 -1.51
N LYS A 100 -5.35 -10.60 -2.53
CA LYS A 100 -5.57 -11.86 -3.26
C LYS A 100 -4.24 -12.58 -3.36
N SER A 101 -4.26 -13.90 -3.32
CA SER A 101 -3.08 -14.72 -3.56
C SER A 101 -3.40 -15.93 -4.41
N THR A 102 -2.38 -16.42 -5.11
CA THR A 102 -2.38 -17.70 -5.80
C THR A 102 -1.19 -18.48 -5.28
N TRP A 103 -1.46 -19.54 -4.55
CA TRP A 103 -0.47 -20.44 -3.96
C TRP A 103 -0.21 -21.62 -4.89
N LEU A 104 1.04 -22.05 -5.00
CA LEU A 104 1.43 -23.31 -5.63
C LEU A 104 2.09 -24.21 -4.59
N LEU A 105 1.51 -25.38 -4.35
CA LEU A 105 2.04 -26.40 -3.45
C LEU A 105 1.94 -27.78 -4.09
N SER A 106 3.08 -28.43 -4.32
CA SER A 106 3.15 -29.78 -4.89
C SER A 106 2.36 -29.90 -6.21
N GLY A 107 2.42 -28.85 -7.04
CA GLY A 107 1.70 -28.77 -8.31
C GLY A 107 0.21 -28.40 -8.21
N ARG A 108 -0.36 -28.27 -7.00
CA ARG A 108 -1.73 -27.79 -6.79
C ARG A 108 -1.76 -26.28 -6.66
N LYS A 109 -2.69 -25.65 -7.37
CA LYS A 109 -2.96 -24.21 -7.26
C LYS A 109 -4.18 -23.96 -6.39
N THR A 110 -4.05 -22.99 -5.49
CA THR A 110 -5.16 -22.51 -4.66
C THR A 110 -5.20 -20.99 -4.70
N ASP A 111 -6.37 -20.43 -4.96
CA ASP A 111 -6.60 -18.99 -4.95
C ASP A 111 -7.29 -18.59 -3.66
N GLU A 112 -6.78 -17.54 -3.01
CA GLU A 112 -7.35 -17.00 -1.78
C GLU A 112 -7.51 -15.48 -1.88
N ARG A 113 -8.36 -14.95 -1.00
CA ARG A 113 -8.54 -13.50 -0.86
C ARG A 113 -9.02 -13.17 0.54
N GLY A 114 -8.71 -11.96 0.98
CA GLY A 114 -9.11 -11.51 2.29
C GLY A 114 -8.91 -10.04 2.54
N MET A 115 -9.00 -9.70 3.82
CA MET A 115 -8.73 -8.39 4.38
C MET A 115 -7.79 -8.58 5.56
N ALA A 116 -6.67 -7.85 5.54
CA ALA A 116 -5.68 -7.83 6.60
C ALA A 116 -5.60 -6.43 7.20
N VAL A 117 -5.21 -6.37 8.48
CA VAL A 117 -4.80 -5.11 9.12
C VAL A 117 -3.36 -5.27 9.56
N PHE A 118 -2.47 -4.50 8.95
CA PHE A 118 -1.09 -4.42 9.39
C PHE A 118 -1.02 -3.36 10.48
N VAL A 119 -0.68 -3.79 11.69
CA VAL A 119 -0.39 -2.88 12.80
C VAL A 119 1.05 -2.43 12.64
N MET A 120 1.26 -1.12 12.51
CA MET A 120 2.58 -0.55 12.33
C MET A 120 2.89 0.55 13.35
N GLU A 121 4.14 0.62 13.78
CA GLU A 121 4.58 1.60 14.78
C GLU A 121 6.06 2.00 14.57
N GLY A 122 6.47 3.06 15.24
CA GLY A 122 7.87 3.52 15.29
C GLY A 122 8.32 4.41 14.13
N SER A 123 9.58 4.86 14.21
CA SER A 123 10.26 5.66 13.20
C SER A 123 11.71 5.13 13.06
N PRO A 124 12.04 4.34 12.02
CA PRO A 124 11.22 4.04 10.85
C PRO A 124 10.01 3.16 11.18
N LEU A 125 8.93 3.34 10.42
CA LEU A 125 7.69 2.58 10.57
C LEU A 125 7.94 1.08 10.30
N LYS A 126 7.47 0.22 11.21
CA LYS A 126 7.65 -1.24 11.11
C LYS A 126 6.35 -1.98 11.36
N VAL A 127 6.18 -3.12 10.70
CA VAL A 127 5.06 -4.05 10.97
C VAL A 127 5.30 -4.76 12.31
N THR A 128 4.34 -4.66 13.22
CA THR A 128 4.38 -5.31 14.53
C THR A 128 3.46 -6.52 14.63
N ARG A 129 2.29 -6.46 13.99
CA ARG A 129 1.32 -7.56 13.95
C ARG A 129 0.53 -7.55 12.64
N ILE A 130 -0.04 -8.70 12.31
CA ILE A 130 -1.06 -8.82 11.26
C ILE A 130 -2.34 -9.36 11.89
N LEU A 131 -3.40 -8.57 11.84
CA LEU A 131 -4.73 -8.96 12.32
C LEU A 131 -5.62 -9.41 11.16
N ARG A 132 -6.69 -10.13 11.49
CA ARG A 132 -7.66 -10.73 10.55
C ARG A 132 -7.00 -11.78 9.64
N ALA A 133 -7.40 -11.83 8.36
CA ALA A 133 -6.93 -12.84 7.43
C ALA A 133 -5.51 -12.49 6.96
N ASN A 134 -4.52 -13.23 7.45
CA ASN A 134 -3.10 -12.99 7.15
C ASN A 134 -2.77 -13.46 5.71
N PRO A 135 -2.29 -12.58 4.82
CA PRO A 135 -2.00 -12.92 3.43
C PRO A 135 -0.78 -13.83 3.25
N PHE A 136 -0.01 -14.07 4.31
CA PHE A 136 1.22 -14.86 4.29
C PHE A 136 1.03 -16.28 4.83
N ILE A 137 -0.21 -16.68 5.13
CA ILE A 137 -0.55 -18.00 5.63
C ILE A 137 -1.46 -18.67 4.59
N PHE A 138 -1.02 -19.82 4.08
CA PHE A 138 -1.85 -20.72 3.29
C PHE A 138 -2.95 -21.30 4.18
N GLN A 139 -4.21 -21.21 3.75
CA GLN A 139 -5.33 -21.83 4.43
C GLN A 139 -5.57 -23.21 3.80
N GLU A 140 -5.39 -24.28 4.56
CA GLU A 140 -5.67 -25.66 4.11
C GLU A 140 -7.16 -25.91 3.85
#